data_AF-A0A4R8HSH6-F1
#
_entry.id   AF-A0A4R8HSH6-F1
#
_cell.length_a   1.000
_cell.length_b   1.000
_cell.length_c   1.000
_cell.angle_alpha   90.00
_cell.angle_beta   90.00
_cell.angle_gamma   90.00
#
_symmetry.space_group_name_H-M   'P 1'
#
loop_
_entity.id
_entity.type
_entity.pdbx_description
1 polymer ?
#
loop_
_entity_poly.entity_id
_entity_poly.type
_entity_poly.pdbx_seq_one_letter_code
_entity_poly.pdbx_strand_id
1 'polypeptide(L)'
;MASNRVAAREMEASAGIDPTGEVNGGHLRSFIERIERLEEEKRAISDDIKDVYGEAKSTGFDPKIMRKIVSLRRQDKHKRAEEEEILELYMAALGD
;
A
#
# COMPACT_ATOMS: atom_id res chain seq x y z
N MET A 1 -3.59 22.83 -40.16
CA MET A 1 -2.41 23.21 -39.35
C MET A 1 -2.52 22.60 -37.98
N ALA A 2 -2.14 21.33 -37.85
CA ALA A 2 -2.14 20.62 -36.59
C ALA A 2 -0.71 20.12 -36.35
N SER A 3 0.03 20.82 -35.48
CA SER A 3 1.07 20.21 -34.64
C SER A 3 1.72 21.31 -33.80
N ASN A 4 1.25 21.47 -32.56
CA ASN A 4 2.10 22.02 -31.50
C ASN A 4 1.81 21.41 -30.12
N ARG A 5 1.19 20.22 -30.09
CA ARG A 5 0.95 19.48 -28.83
C ARG A 5 2.00 18.40 -28.56
N VAL A 6 2.86 18.09 -29.53
CA VAL A 6 3.95 17.12 -29.36
C VAL A 6 5.17 17.78 -28.71
N ALA A 7 5.44 19.06 -28.96
CA ALA A 7 6.55 19.80 -28.34
C ALA A 7 6.37 20.04 -26.83
N ALA A 8 5.14 20.02 -26.32
CA ALA A 8 4.86 20.24 -24.90
C ALA A 8 5.11 18.99 -24.02
N ARG A 9 5.40 17.82 -24.63
CA ARG A 9 5.52 16.54 -23.91
C ARG A 9 6.96 16.07 -23.70
N GLU A 10 7.95 16.81 -24.22
CA GLU A 10 9.38 16.49 -24.07
C GLU A 10 10.05 17.29 -22.93
N MET A 11 9.33 18.19 -22.25
CA MET A 11 9.84 18.99 -21.12
C MET A 11 9.38 18.51 -19.72
N GLU A 12 8.96 17.25 -19.57
CA GLU A 12 9.04 16.62 -18.23
C GLU A 12 10.47 16.10 -18.04
N ALA A 13 11.40 17.05 -17.89
CA ALA A 13 12.73 16.76 -17.38
C ALA A 13 12.57 16.03 -16.04
N SER A 14 13.14 14.83 -15.96
CA SER A 14 13.18 14.01 -14.76
C SER A 14 13.65 14.86 -13.58
N ALA A 15 12.83 14.95 -12.53
CA ALA A 15 12.99 15.85 -11.39
C ALA A 15 14.29 15.67 -10.55
N GLY A 16 15.29 14.94 -11.02
CA GLY A 16 16.56 14.71 -10.33
C GLY A 16 17.80 14.57 -11.21
N ILE A 17 17.69 14.71 -12.53
CA ILE A 17 18.82 14.68 -13.48
C ILE A 17 18.76 15.96 -14.30
N ASP A 18 19.78 16.81 -14.17
CA ASP A 18 19.93 18.02 -14.98
C ASP A 18 20.06 17.62 -16.47
N PRO A 19 19.60 18.42 -17.45
CA PRO A 19 19.83 18.16 -18.88
C PRO A 19 21.28 17.82 -19.29
N THR A 20 22.29 18.07 -18.45
CA THR A 20 23.68 17.62 -18.64
C THR A 20 23.93 16.14 -18.28
N GLY A 21 22.94 15.45 -17.71
CA GLY A 21 23.08 14.08 -17.19
C GLY A 21 23.65 14.02 -15.76
N GLU A 22 23.85 15.16 -15.10
CA GLU A 22 24.40 15.21 -13.75
C GLU A 22 23.30 14.99 -12.69
N VAL A 23 23.60 14.11 -11.72
CA VAL A 23 22.70 13.80 -10.60
C VAL A 23 22.90 14.83 -9.49
N ASN A 24 21.81 15.45 -9.03
CA ASN A 24 21.86 16.32 -7.85
C ASN A 24 22.02 15.49 -6.56
N GLY A 25 23.28 15.23 -6.16
CA GLY A 25 23.61 14.38 -5.01
C GLY A 25 23.06 14.87 -3.67
N GLY A 26 22.88 16.18 -3.49
CA GLY A 26 22.26 16.75 -2.29
C GLY A 26 20.76 16.42 -2.21
N HIS A 27 20.06 16.53 -3.33
CA HIS A 27 18.63 16.20 -3.41
C HIS A 27 18.41 14.69 -3.22
N LEU A 28 19.23 13.86 -3.86
CA LEU A 28 19.21 12.40 -3.69
C LEU A 28 19.45 11.99 -2.22
N ARG A 29 20.45 12.58 -1.57
CA ARG A 29 20.73 12.34 -0.14
C ARG A 29 19.53 12.67 0.74
N SER A 30 18.86 13.81 0.48
CA SER A 30 17.68 14.20 1.25
C SER A 30 16.51 13.20 1.13
N PHE A 31 16.32 12.58 -0.04
CA PHE A 31 15.32 11.53 -0.21
C PHE A 31 15.70 10.26 0.52
N ILE A 32 16.97 9.83 0.42
CA ILE A 32 17.47 8.62 1.08
C ILE A 32 17.30 8.74 2.61
N GLU A 33 17.77 9.82 3.21
CA GLU A 33 17.67 10.05 4.66
C GLU A 33 16.21 10.05 5.15
N ARG A 34 15.30 10.63 4.35
CA ARG A 34 13.86 10.59 4.66
C ARG A 34 13.29 9.19 4.58
N ILE A 35 13.68 8.40 3.57
CA ILE A 35 13.22 7.01 3.40
C ILE A 35 13.76 6.11 4.52
N GLU A 36 15.03 6.26 4.90
CA GLU A 36 15.65 5.46 5.97
C GLU A 36 14.91 5.64 7.29
N ARG A 37 14.64 6.89 7.69
CA ARG A 37 13.82 7.18 8.86
C ARG A 37 12.41 6.57 8.76
N LEU A 38 11.75 6.68 7.61
CA LEU A 38 10.42 6.08 7.42
C LEU A 38 10.44 4.55 7.49
N GLU A 39 11.51 3.91 7.01
CA GLU A 39 11.68 2.46 7.13
C GLU A 39 11.97 2.04 8.58
N GLU A 40 12.69 2.84 9.37
CA GLU A 40 12.84 2.63 10.81
C GLU A 40 11.50 2.74 11.55
N GLU A 41 10.73 3.80 11.30
CA GLU A 41 9.39 3.98 11.88
C GLU A 41 8.45 2.82 11.51
N LYS A 42 8.47 2.39 10.24
CA LYS A 42 7.70 1.25 9.76
C LYS A 42 8.11 -0.06 10.45
N ARG A 43 9.41 -0.25 10.74
CA ARG A 43 9.88 -1.42 11.50
C ARG A 43 9.36 -1.39 12.93
N ALA A 44 9.49 -0.26 13.62
CA ALA A 44 8.95 -0.10 14.98
C ALA A 44 7.45 -0.41 15.05
N ILE A 45 6.66 0.17 14.13
CA ILE A 45 5.21 -0.10 14.03
C ILE A 45 4.94 -1.58 13.72
N SER A 46 5.75 -2.19 12.86
CA SER A 46 5.59 -3.62 12.52
C SER A 46 5.87 -4.53 13.72
N ASP A 47 6.80 -4.16 14.58
CA ASP A 47 7.12 -4.90 15.80
C ASP A 47 6.02 -4.70 16.86
N ASP A 48 5.53 -3.47 17.06
CA ASP A 48 4.37 -3.21 17.92
C ASP A 48 3.13 -4.04 17.50
N ILE A 49 2.87 -4.13 16.19
CA ILE A 49 1.78 -4.97 15.66
C ILE A 49 2.00 -6.46 15.99
N LYS A 50 3.24 -6.96 15.91
CA LYS A 50 3.54 -8.35 16.27
C LYS A 50 3.30 -8.60 17.76
N ASP A 51 3.70 -7.67 18.61
CA ASP A 51 3.52 -7.78 20.05
C ASP A 51 2.04 -7.84 20.41
N VAL A 52 1.18 -6.99 19.81
CA VAL A 52 -0.27 -7.04 19.99
C VAL A 52 -0.86 -8.41 19.57
N TYR A 53 -0.41 -8.97 18.45
CA TYR A 53 -0.84 -10.33 18.06
C TYR A 53 -0.31 -11.41 19.03
N GLY A 54 0.87 -11.20 19.62
CA GLY A 54 1.45 -12.07 20.65
C GLY A 54 0.63 -12.05 21.94
N GLU A 55 0.26 -10.86 22.42
CA GLU A 55 -0.63 -10.66 23.56
C GLU A 55 -2.00 -11.30 23.32
N ALA A 56 -2.60 -11.06 22.15
CA ALA A 56 -3.88 -11.66 21.77
C ALA A 56 -3.82 -13.20 21.77
N LYS A 57 -2.70 -13.77 21.32
CA LYS A 57 -2.48 -15.23 21.38
C LYS A 57 -2.42 -15.73 22.82
N SER A 58 -1.69 -15.02 23.69
CA SER A 58 -1.54 -15.40 25.11
C SER A 58 -2.86 -15.32 25.88
N THR A 59 -3.78 -14.46 25.46
CA THR A 59 -5.11 -14.28 26.04
C THR A 59 -6.18 -15.20 25.43
N GLY A 60 -5.82 -16.03 24.44
CA GLY A 60 -6.68 -17.08 23.89
C GLY A 60 -7.35 -16.77 22.55
N PHE A 61 -7.02 -15.64 21.90
CA PHE A 61 -7.50 -15.33 20.56
C PHE A 61 -6.61 -16.01 19.49
N ASP A 62 -7.18 -16.27 18.30
CA ASP A 62 -6.43 -16.75 17.14
C ASP A 62 -5.94 -15.58 16.27
N PRO A 63 -4.62 -15.29 16.24
CA PRO A 63 -4.06 -14.21 15.41
C PRO A 63 -4.31 -14.38 13.91
N LYS A 64 -4.52 -15.61 13.41
CA LYS A 64 -4.83 -15.86 12.00
C LYS A 64 -6.20 -15.31 11.64
N ILE A 65 -7.20 -15.57 12.48
CA ILE A 65 -8.56 -15.06 12.30
C ILE A 65 -8.58 -13.53 12.47
N MET A 66 -7.85 -13.00 13.45
CA MET A 66 -7.73 -11.54 13.64
C MET A 66 -7.15 -10.85 12.41
N ARG A 67 -6.07 -11.39 11.80
CA ARG A 67 -5.51 -10.85 10.55
C ARG A 67 -6.52 -10.86 9.41
N LYS A 68 -7.33 -11.92 9.29
CA LYS A 68 -8.43 -11.98 8.31
C LYS A 68 -9.43 -10.86 8.57
N ILE A 69 -9.85 -10.64 9.82
CA ILE A 69 -10.76 -9.55 10.19
C ILE A 69 -10.17 -8.18 9.83
N VAL A 70 -8.89 -7.92 10.16
CA VAL A 70 -8.22 -6.66 9.81
C VAL A 70 -8.18 -6.46 8.30
N SER A 71 -7.84 -7.50 7.53
CA SER A 71 -7.84 -7.46 6.06
C SER A 71 -9.23 -7.14 5.50
N LEU A 72 -10.26 -7.84 5.98
CA LEU A 72 -11.65 -7.57 5.60
C LEU A 72 -11.98 -6.11 5.89
N ARG A 73 -11.73 -5.63 7.11
CA ARG A 73 -12.03 -4.25 7.56
C ARG A 73 -11.35 -3.16 6.73
N ARG A 74 -10.24 -3.46 6.04
CA ARG A 74 -9.57 -2.53 5.12
C ARG A 74 -10.24 -2.44 3.75
N GLN A 75 -11.01 -3.44 3.35
CA GLN A 75 -11.77 -3.41 2.10
C GLN A 75 -12.93 -2.40 2.22
N ASP A 76 -13.29 -1.81 1.08
CA ASP A 76 -14.47 -0.96 0.96
C ASP A 76 -15.74 -1.74 1.33
N LYS A 77 -16.63 -1.10 2.10
CA LYS A 77 -17.83 -1.76 2.63
C LYS A 77 -18.80 -2.15 1.53
N HIS A 78 -18.94 -1.34 0.49
CA HIS A 78 -19.85 -1.63 -0.62
C HIS A 78 -19.31 -2.78 -1.46
N LYS A 79 -18.01 -2.76 -1.78
CA LYS A 79 -17.37 -3.88 -2.48
C LYS A 79 -17.51 -5.20 -1.71
N ARG A 80 -17.34 -5.18 -0.39
CA ARG A 80 -17.53 -6.40 0.42
C ARG A 80 -18.97 -6.90 0.37
N ALA A 81 -19.96 -6.00 0.50
CA ALA A 81 -21.37 -6.39 0.44
C ALA A 81 -21.74 -6.99 -0.92
N GLU A 82 -21.24 -6.41 -2.01
CA GLU A 82 -21.43 -6.94 -3.37
C GLU A 82 -20.78 -8.32 -3.54
N GLU A 83 -19.55 -8.50 -3.07
CA GLU A 83 -18.87 -9.80 -3.06
C GLU A 83 -19.63 -10.86 -2.22
N GLU A 84 -20.18 -10.47 -1.07
CA GLU A 84 -20.97 -11.34 -0.19
C GLU A 84 -22.30 -11.76 -0.85
N GLU A 85 -22.99 -10.85 -1.53
CA GLU A 85 -24.24 -11.14 -2.27
C GLU A 85 -23.99 -12.13 -3.43
N ILE A 86 -22.90 -11.94 -4.18
CA ILE A 86 -22.50 -12.85 -5.26
C ILE A 86 -22.11 -14.22 -4.71
N LEU A 87 -21.39 -14.25 -3.59
CA LEU A 87 -21.00 -15.50 -2.94
C LEU A 87 -22.22 -16.29 -2.47
N GLU A 88 -23.18 -15.62 -1.82
CA GLU A 88 -24.43 -16.24 -1.36
C GLU A 88 -25.22 -16.83 -2.54
N LEU A 89 -25.33 -16.09 -3.65
CA LEU A 89 -25.95 -16.58 -4.89
C LEU A 89 -25.28 -17.86 -5.41
N TYR A 90 -23.95 -17.92 -5.39
CA TYR A 90 -23.22 -19.10 -5.86
C TYR A 90 -23.34 -20.28 -4.89
N MET A 91 -23.31 -20.05 -3.59
CA MET A 91 -23.50 -21.11 -2.59
C MET A 91 -24.92 -21.71 -2.69
N ALA A 92 -25.94 -20.85 -2.82
CA ALA A 92 -27.31 -21.28 -3.03
C ALA A 92 -27.47 -22.11 -4.32
N ALA A 93 -26.75 -21.77 -5.40
CA ALA A 93 -26.76 -22.55 -6.63
C ALA A 93 -26.05 -23.91 -6.50
N LEU A 94 -25.07 -24.03 -5.60
CA LEU A 94 -24.38 -25.28 -5.29
C LEU A 94 -25.16 -26.16 -4.29
N GLY A 95 -26.15 -25.60 -3.60
CA GLY A 95 -26.99 -26.31 -2.63
C GLY A 95 -26.37 -26.43 -1.23
N ASP A 96 -25.37 -25.60 -0.94
CA ASP A 96 -24.70 -25.47 0.37
C ASP A 96 -25.27 -24.30 1.19
#